data_AF-A0A7Y5IWS8-F1
#
_entry.id   AF-A0A7Y5IWS8-F1
#
_cell.length_a   1.000
_cell.length_b   1.000
_cell.length_c   1.000
_cell.angle_alpha   90.00
_cell.angle_beta   90.00
_cell.angle_gamma   90.00
#
_symmetry.space_group_name_H-M   'P 1'
#
loop_
_entity.id
_entity.type
_entity.pdbx_description
1 polymer ?
#
loop_
_entity_poly.entity_id
_entity_poly.type
_entity_poly.pdbx_seq_one_letter_code
_entity_poly.pdbx_strand_id
1 'polypeptide(L)'
;MSEVSELRKDPITGRWVIIATERNKRPKEYSTLRGESRPGICPFCPGNESMTPGEVYRFSPSGGGPLAEDWWVRVVPNKYPALVSEGEVTRRAEGMYDLIHGVGAHEVIIETAEHQAPLASLTKAHMREVLWAYRSRIEEHSRDPRVGYVLIFKNHGPAAG
;
A
#
# COMPACT_ATOMS: atom_id res chain seq x y z
N MET A 1 39.35 -14.67 9.38
CA MET A 1 38.74 -14.45 10.70
C MET A 1 37.27 -14.82 10.57
N SER A 2 36.76 -15.76 11.36
CA SER A 2 35.34 -16.10 11.35
C SER A 2 34.54 -14.90 11.85
N GLU A 3 33.60 -14.41 11.05
CA GLU A 3 32.67 -13.37 11.52
C GLU A 3 31.80 -13.95 12.64
N VAL A 4 31.89 -13.34 13.82
CA VAL A 4 31.18 -13.80 15.02
C VAL A 4 29.73 -13.29 14.97
N SER A 5 28.77 -14.13 15.34
CA SER A 5 27.36 -13.72 15.44
C SER A 5 27.20 -12.60 16.47
N GLU A 6 26.39 -11.60 16.14
CA GLU A 6 26.18 -10.42 17.00
C GLU A 6 24.69 -10.07 17.13
N LEU A 7 24.37 -9.34 18.21
CA LEU A 7 23.06 -8.72 18.43
C LEU A 7 23.19 -7.22 18.20
N ARG A 8 22.42 -6.66 17.27
CA ARG A 8 22.37 -5.22 17.01
C ARG A 8 21.00 -4.67 17.38
N LYS A 9 20.96 -3.58 18.13
CA LYS A 9 19.70 -2.91 18.49
C LYS A 9 19.37 -1.84 17.45
N ASP A 10 18.18 -1.91 16.86
CA ASP A 10 17.68 -0.87 15.97
C ASP A 10 17.17 0.33 16.79
N PRO A 11 17.70 1.55 16.60
CA PRO A 11 17.26 2.73 17.34
C PRO A 11 15.84 3.18 16.95
N ILE A 12 15.31 2.78 15.79
CA ILE A 12 13.97 3.18 15.33
C ILE A 12 12.91 2.33 16.01
N THR A 13 13.05 0.99 15.98
CA THR A 13 12.07 0.08 16.59
C THR A 13 12.39 -0.31 18.04
N GLY A 14 13.61 -0.07 18.51
CA GLY A 14 14.08 -0.46 19.84
C GLY A 14 14.33 -1.96 20.01
N ARG A 15 14.22 -2.76 18.95
CA ARG A 15 14.33 -4.22 18.98
C ARG A 15 15.77 -4.69 18.74
N TRP A 16 16.13 -5.82 19.34
CA TRP A 16 17.39 -6.51 19.05
C TRP A 16 17.23 -7.45 17.85
N VAL A 17 18.19 -7.41 16.93
CA VAL A 17 18.24 -8.24 15.73
C VAL A 17 19.50 -9.11 15.78
N ILE A 18 19.34 -10.40 15.48
CA ILE A 18 20.45 -11.34 15.37
C ILE A 18 21.08 -11.21 13.98
N ILE A 19 22.37 -10.91 13.94
CA ILE A 19 23.19 -10.93 12.73
C ILE A 19 24.09 -12.18 12.81
N ALA A 20 23.83 -13.14 11.94
CA ALA A 20 24.57 -14.41 11.88
C ALA A 20 24.88 -14.77 10.42
N THR A 21 25.96 -14.20 9.88
CA THR A 21 26.31 -14.27 8.45
C THR A 21 26.54 -15.71 7.95
N GLU A 22 27.07 -16.57 8.82
CA GLU A 22 27.28 -18.00 8.54
C GLU A 22 25.98 -18.78 8.23
N ARG A 23 24.80 -18.30 8.67
CA ARG A 23 23.51 -18.97 8.37
C ARG A 23 23.17 -18.98 6.88
N ASN A 24 23.75 -18.10 6.07
CA ASN A 24 23.54 -18.09 4.61
C ASN A 24 24.17 -19.29 3.90
N LYS A 25 25.13 -19.99 4.53
CA LYS A 25 25.77 -21.20 3.96
C LYS A 25 24.91 -22.45 4.12
N ARG A 26 23.80 -22.38 4.86
CA ARG A 26 22.88 -23.51 5.00
C ARG A 26 22.23 -23.80 3.64
N PRO A 27 22.15 -25.07 3.20
CA PRO A 27 21.43 -25.43 1.98
C PRO A 27 20.01 -24.88 1.99
N LYS A 28 19.63 -24.20 0.91
CA LYS A 28 18.27 -23.68 0.72
C LYS A 28 17.48 -24.71 -0.07
N GLU A 29 16.64 -25.48 0.61
CA GLU A 29 15.72 -26.48 -0.01
C GLU A 29 14.39 -25.86 -0.48
N TYR A 30 14.33 -24.54 -0.65
CA TYR A 30 13.09 -23.86 -1.02
C TYR A 30 13.10 -23.45 -2.50
N SER A 31 12.03 -23.82 -3.21
CA SER A 31 11.75 -23.37 -4.57
C SER A 31 11.31 -21.90 -4.55
N THR A 32 11.77 -21.13 -5.53
CA THR A 32 11.21 -19.80 -5.78
C THR A 32 9.83 -19.99 -6.40
N LEU A 33 8.78 -19.63 -5.66
CA LEU A 33 7.44 -19.49 -6.22
C LEU A 33 7.49 -18.34 -7.24
N ARG A 34 7.65 -18.67 -8.52
CA ARG A 34 7.40 -17.72 -9.60
C ARG A 34 5.90 -17.50 -9.68
N GLY A 35 5.45 -16.26 -9.50
CA GLY A 35 4.05 -15.92 -9.71
C GLY A 35 3.68 -16.14 -11.17
N GLU A 36 2.78 -17.08 -11.43
CA GLU A 36 2.11 -17.17 -12.72
C GLU A 36 1.12 -16.01 -12.86
N SER A 37 1.12 -15.36 -14.02
CA SER A 37 0.09 -14.38 -14.35
C SER A 37 -1.25 -15.11 -14.43
N ARG A 38 -2.19 -14.76 -13.55
CA ARG A 38 -3.53 -15.34 -13.60
C ARG A 38 -4.28 -14.73 -14.80
N PRO A 39 -4.74 -15.54 -15.77
CA PRO A 39 -5.56 -15.02 -16.85
C PRO A 39 -6.90 -14.53 -16.28
N GLY A 40 -7.23 -13.26 -16.52
CA GLY A 40 -8.48 -12.66 -16.03
C GLY A 40 -8.59 -11.17 -16.33
N ILE A 41 -9.81 -10.65 -16.25
CA ILE A 41 -10.10 -9.21 -16.36
C ILE A 41 -9.61 -8.54 -15.06
N CYS A 42 -8.69 -7.59 -15.19
CA CYS A 42 -8.20 -6.82 -14.05
C CYS A 42 -9.10 -5.59 -13.83
N PRO A 43 -9.72 -5.41 -12.65
CA PRO A 43 -10.54 -4.24 -12.33
C PRO A 43 -9.79 -2.90 -12.36
N PHE A 44 -8.46 -2.93 -12.31
CA PHE A 44 -7.62 -1.73 -12.26
C PHE A 44 -7.12 -1.29 -13.64
N CYS A 45 -7.34 -2.10 -14.67
CA CYS A 45 -6.98 -1.72 -16.04
C CYS A 45 -7.95 -0.65 -16.58
N PRO A 46 -7.49 0.19 -17.52
CA PRO A 46 -8.34 1.11 -18.26
C PRO A 46 -9.53 0.39 -18.92
N GLY A 47 -10.69 1.04 -18.92
CA GLY A 47 -11.95 0.51 -19.44
C GLY A 47 -12.76 -0.33 -18.45
N ASN A 48 -12.17 -0.69 -17.30
CA ASN A 48 -12.82 -1.46 -16.23
C ASN A 48 -13.15 -0.61 -14.99
N GLU A 49 -13.19 0.71 -15.11
CA GLU A 49 -13.36 1.65 -13.99
C GLU A 49 -14.67 1.42 -13.22
N SER A 50 -15.71 0.93 -13.91
CA SER A 50 -17.00 0.53 -13.32
C SER A 50 -16.90 -0.68 -12.37
N MET A 51 -15.80 -1.44 -12.41
CA MET A 51 -15.53 -2.57 -11.52
C MET A 51 -14.91 -2.14 -10.18
N THR A 52 -14.53 -0.87 -10.04
CA THR A 52 -14.00 -0.27 -8.81
C THR A 52 -15.03 0.66 -8.15
N PRO A 53 -14.97 0.86 -6.82
CA PRO A 53 -15.69 1.96 -6.19
C PRO A 53 -15.32 3.32 -6.82
N GLY A 54 -16.19 4.32 -6.66
CA GLY A 54 -15.99 5.66 -7.22
C GLY A 54 -14.66 6.27 -6.81
N GLU A 55 -13.96 6.88 -7.76
CA GLU A 55 -12.65 7.49 -7.51
C GLU A 55 -12.75 8.68 -6.57
N VAL A 56 -11.77 8.79 -5.67
CA VAL A 56 -11.62 9.92 -4.73
C VAL A 56 -10.47 10.84 -5.12
N TYR A 57 -9.62 10.40 -6.06
CA TYR A 57 -8.55 11.20 -6.62
C TYR A 57 -8.12 10.62 -7.98
N ARG A 58 -7.74 11.51 -8.91
CA ARG A 58 -7.23 11.14 -10.22
C ARG A 58 -6.14 12.12 -10.64
N PHE A 59 -5.10 11.60 -11.26
CA PHE A 59 -4.15 12.40 -12.02
C PHE A 59 -4.17 11.99 -13.49
N SER A 60 -4.40 12.96 -14.37
CA SER A 60 -4.43 12.77 -15.82
C SER A 60 -3.30 13.55 -16.50
N PRO A 61 -2.59 12.97 -17.48
CA PRO A 61 -1.59 13.69 -18.27
C PRO A 61 -2.15 14.92 -19.00
N SER A 62 -3.41 14.86 -19.44
CA SER A 62 -4.09 15.98 -20.09
C SER A 62 -4.54 17.08 -19.11
N GLY A 63 -4.28 16.91 -17.81
CA GLY A 63 -4.75 17.81 -16.74
C GLY A 63 -6.25 17.71 -16.48
N GLY A 64 -6.91 16.69 -17.04
CA GLY A 64 -8.36 16.61 -17.07
C GLY A 64 -9.00 16.28 -15.72
N GLY A 65 -10.17 16.87 -15.50
CA GLY A 65 -11.04 16.62 -14.34
C GLY A 65 -11.68 15.22 -14.35
N PRO A 66 -12.77 15.01 -13.59
CA PRO A 66 -13.36 13.68 -13.36
C PRO A 66 -13.79 12.90 -14.63
N LEU A 67 -13.85 13.56 -15.79
CA LEU A 67 -14.31 12.99 -17.07
C LEU A 67 -13.18 12.65 -18.05
N ALA A 68 -11.90 12.85 -17.68
CA ALA A 68 -10.78 12.53 -18.57
C ALA A 68 -10.70 11.01 -18.84
N GLU A 69 -10.62 10.59 -20.10
CA GLU A 69 -10.49 9.16 -20.43
C GLU A 69 -9.06 8.65 -20.17
N ASP A 70 -8.07 9.55 -20.18
CA ASP A 70 -6.68 9.25 -19.89
C ASP A 70 -6.35 9.50 -18.41
N TRP A 71 -5.63 8.57 -17.79
CA TRP A 71 -5.15 8.72 -16.43
C TRP A 71 -3.78 8.06 -16.24
N TRP A 72 -2.95 8.66 -15.40
CA TRP A 72 -1.71 8.06 -14.92
C TRP A 72 -1.91 7.37 -13.59
N VAL A 73 -2.66 8.01 -12.69
CA VAL A 73 -2.90 7.50 -11.34
C VAL A 73 -4.37 7.67 -10.98
N ARG A 74 -4.98 6.65 -10.37
CA ARG A 74 -6.30 6.75 -9.73
C ARG A 74 -6.21 6.32 -8.28
N VAL A 75 -7.04 6.89 -7.43
CA VAL A 75 -7.26 6.42 -6.07
C VAL A 75 -8.73 6.09 -5.91
N VAL A 76 -8.99 4.87 -5.45
CA VAL A 76 -10.34 4.36 -5.20
C VAL A 76 -10.43 3.85 -3.76
N PRO A 77 -11.59 3.97 -3.09
CA PRO A 77 -11.84 3.24 -1.86
C PRO A 77 -11.62 1.75 -2.08
N ASN A 78 -11.03 1.07 -1.11
CA ASN A 78 -10.90 -0.37 -1.15
C ASN A 78 -12.31 -0.98 -1.03
N LYS A 79 -12.66 -1.89 -1.95
CA LYS A 79 -13.96 -2.59 -1.94
C LYS A 79 -14.15 -3.45 -0.69
N TYR A 80 -13.05 -3.88 -0.07
CA TYR A 80 -13.02 -4.67 1.16
C TYR A 80 -12.16 -3.92 2.20
N PRO A 81 -12.67 -2.79 2.73
CA PRO A 81 -11.88 -1.95 3.62
C PRO A 81 -11.68 -2.64 4.97
N ALA A 82 -10.55 -2.36 5.63
CA ALA A 82 -10.24 -2.91 6.95
C ALA A 82 -10.83 -2.06 8.10
N LEU A 83 -11.25 -0.83 7.77
CA LEU A 83 -11.79 0.18 8.67
C LEU A 83 -13.08 0.74 8.07
N VAL A 84 -13.91 1.35 8.91
CA VAL A 84 -15.18 1.97 8.51
C VAL A 84 -14.99 3.49 8.48
N SER A 85 -15.40 4.15 7.41
CA SER A 85 -15.21 5.60 7.24
C SER A 85 -16.11 6.45 8.14
N GLU A 86 -17.25 5.90 8.56
CA GLU A 86 -18.25 6.57 9.38
C GLU A 86 -18.19 6.11 10.84
N GLY A 87 -18.63 6.99 11.74
CA GLY A 87 -18.75 6.71 13.17
C GLY A 87 -17.76 7.49 14.05
N GLU A 88 -17.94 7.35 15.35
CA GLU A 88 -17.12 8.02 16.37
C GLU A 88 -16.02 7.09 16.87
N VAL A 89 -14.87 7.68 17.23
CA VAL A 89 -13.78 6.96 17.88
C VAL A 89 -14.12 6.78 19.36
N THR A 90 -14.87 5.73 19.66
CA THR A 90 -15.21 5.39 21.06
C THR A 90 -14.33 4.27 21.56
N ARG A 91 -13.81 4.46 22.78
CA ARG A 91 -13.09 3.43 23.54
C ARG A 91 -13.99 2.83 24.60
N ARG A 92 -13.97 1.50 24.73
CA ARG A 92 -14.67 0.78 25.81
C ARG A 92 -13.77 -0.29 26.42
N ALA A 93 -13.94 -0.52 27.72
CA ALA A 93 -13.29 -1.62 28.42
C ALA A 93 -14.11 -2.91 28.29
N GLU A 94 -13.43 -4.03 28.13
CA GLU A 94 -14.02 -5.37 28.18
C GLU A 94 -13.10 -6.31 28.98
N GLY A 95 -13.39 -6.46 30.27
CA GLY A 95 -12.52 -7.18 31.19
C GLY A 95 -11.13 -6.54 31.28
N MET A 96 -10.10 -7.28 30.85
CA MET A 96 -8.72 -6.80 30.81
C MET A 96 -8.34 -6.09 29.49
N TYR A 97 -9.28 -5.98 28.56
CA TYR A 97 -9.03 -5.46 27.21
C TYR A 97 -9.59 -4.05 27.03
N ASP A 98 -8.86 -3.25 26.25
CA ASP A 98 -9.34 -1.99 25.69
C ASP A 98 -9.73 -2.19 24.23
N LEU A 99 -10.96 -1.80 23.90
CA LEU A 99 -11.50 -1.88 22.56
C LEU A 99 -11.72 -0.47 22.03
N ILE A 100 -11.35 -0.24 20.77
CA ILE A 100 -11.54 1.03 20.07
C ILE A 100 -12.23 0.72 18.75
N HIS A 101 -13.23 1.52 18.38
CA HIS A 101 -13.89 1.37 17.08
C HIS A 101 -12.89 1.61 15.93
N GLY A 102 -12.93 0.74 14.92
CA GLY A 102 -12.07 0.81 13.75
C GLY A 102 -12.52 1.85 12.73
N VAL A 103 -12.48 3.13 13.12
CA VAL A 103 -12.82 4.25 12.25
C VAL A 103 -11.61 4.67 11.41
N GLY A 104 -11.79 4.82 10.10
CA GLY A 104 -10.76 5.30 9.19
C GLY A 104 -11.06 4.96 7.73
N ALA A 105 -10.11 5.27 6.85
CA ALA A 105 -10.21 4.99 5.42
C ALA A 105 -9.23 3.89 5.00
N HIS A 106 -9.62 3.09 4.00
CA HIS A 106 -8.74 2.15 3.31
C HIS A 106 -8.92 2.36 1.81
N GLU A 107 -7.86 2.78 1.14
CA GLU A 107 -7.86 3.13 -0.28
C GLU A 107 -6.83 2.30 -1.06
N VAL A 108 -7.09 2.12 -2.35
CA VAL A 108 -6.17 1.51 -3.30
C VAL A 108 -5.68 2.60 -4.25
N ILE A 109 -4.37 2.73 -4.37
CA ILE A 109 -3.72 3.65 -5.32
C ILE A 109 -3.27 2.84 -6.53
N ILE A 110 -3.92 3.10 -7.65
CA ILE A 110 -3.63 2.47 -8.94
C ILE A 110 -2.58 3.34 -9.62
N GLU A 111 -1.35 2.85 -9.62
CA GLU A 111 -0.16 3.63 -9.96
C GLU A 111 0.02 3.87 -11.46
N THR A 112 -0.61 3.06 -12.32
CA THR A 112 -0.47 3.13 -13.78
C THR A 112 -1.64 2.46 -14.49
N ALA A 113 -1.97 2.96 -15.68
CA ALA A 113 -2.87 2.34 -16.64
C ALA A 113 -2.27 1.07 -17.30
N GLU A 114 -0.94 0.94 -17.28
CA GLU A 114 -0.22 -0.18 -17.90
C GLU A 114 -0.08 -1.36 -16.94
N HIS A 115 -0.91 -2.39 -17.10
CA HIS A 115 -0.99 -3.54 -16.18
C HIS A 115 0.35 -4.23 -15.87
N GLN A 116 1.24 -4.30 -16.87
CA GLN A 116 2.51 -5.02 -16.76
C GLN A 116 3.69 -4.13 -16.35
N ALA A 117 3.47 -2.82 -16.18
CA ALA A 117 4.53 -1.88 -15.82
C ALA A 117 4.73 -1.88 -14.30
N PRO A 118 5.84 -2.42 -13.76
CA PRO A 118 6.15 -2.25 -12.36
C PRO A 118 6.44 -0.77 -12.05
N LEU A 119 6.23 -0.36 -10.79
CA LEU A 119 6.53 0.99 -10.33
C LEU A 119 7.96 1.45 -10.71
N ALA A 120 8.94 0.52 -10.67
CA ALA A 120 10.34 0.80 -11.00
C ALA A 120 10.62 1.09 -12.48
N SER A 121 9.70 0.74 -13.40
CA SER A 121 9.84 1.05 -14.83
C SER A 121 9.19 2.37 -15.24
N LEU A 122 8.45 3.02 -14.34
CA LEU A 122 7.79 4.29 -14.63
C LEU A 122 8.81 5.41 -14.84
N THR A 123 8.46 6.37 -15.69
CA THR A 123 9.28 7.57 -15.87
C THR A 123 9.32 8.40 -14.57
N LYS A 124 10.34 9.24 -14.41
CA LYS A 124 10.44 10.15 -13.26
C LYS A 124 9.21 11.08 -13.14
N ALA A 125 8.66 11.52 -14.27
CA ALA A 125 7.48 12.37 -14.29
C ALA A 125 6.24 11.62 -13.76
N HIS A 126 6.02 10.38 -14.19
CA HIS A 126 4.91 9.56 -13.69
C HIS A 126 5.09 9.18 -12.22
N MET A 127 6.31 8.76 -11.82
CA MET A 127 6.63 8.48 -10.41
C MET A 127 6.34 9.68 -9.50
N ARG A 128 6.66 10.89 -9.97
CA ARG A 128 6.33 12.12 -9.25
C ARG A 128 4.82 12.21 -9.00
N GLU A 129 3.97 11.85 -9.95
CA GLU A 129 2.51 11.89 -9.78
C GLU A 129 1.98 10.83 -8.83
N VAL A 130 2.60 9.65 -8.79
CA VAL A 130 2.29 8.63 -7.76
C VAL A 130 2.58 9.19 -6.36
N LEU A 131 3.74 9.83 -6.18
CA LEU A 131 4.10 10.46 -4.91
C LEU A 131 3.20 11.66 -4.57
N TRP A 132 2.76 12.43 -5.57
CA TRP A 132 1.75 13.47 -5.36
C TRP A 132 0.42 12.90 -4.91
N ALA A 133 -0.04 11.78 -5.49
CA ALA A 133 -1.23 11.10 -5.02
C ALA A 133 -1.07 10.69 -3.54
N TYR A 134 0.07 10.13 -3.14
CA TYR A 134 0.34 9.80 -1.73
C TYR A 134 0.21 11.03 -0.84
N ARG A 135 0.87 12.13 -1.21
CA ARG A 135 0.80 13.40 -0.47
C ARG A 135 -0.64 13.91 -0.36
N SER A 136 -1.36 13.99 -1.48
CA SER A 136 -2.73 14.50 -1.51
C SER A 136 -3.67 13.65 -0.64
N ARG A 137 -3.54 12.32 -0.66
CA ARG A 137 -4.34 11.46 0.22
C ARG A 137 -3.98 11.61 1.69
N ILE A 138 -2.69 11.72 2.02
CA ILE A 138 -2.25 11.99 3.41
C ILE A 138 -2.84 13.32 3.89
N GLU A 139 -2.72 14.38 3.10
CA GLU A 139 -3.26 15.70 3.45
C GLU A 139 -4.79 15.68 3.62
N GLU A 140 -5.51 14.96 2.76
CA GLU A 140 -6.96 14.79 2.87
C GLU A 140 -7.35 14.08 4.17
N HIS A 141 -6.77 12.92 4.45
CA HIS A 141 -7.10 12.15 5.67
C HIS A 141 -6.64 12.84 6.94
N SER A 142 -5.59 13.67 6.87
CA SER A 142 -5.11 14.46 8.03
C SER A 142 -6.05 15.61 8.43
N ARG A 143 -7.02 15.96 7.58
CA ARG A 143 -8.06 16.95 7.93
C ARG A 143 -9.11 16.38 8.88
N ASP A 144 -9.23 15.06 8.95
CA ASP A 144 -10.13 14.39 9.87
C ASP A 144 -9.46 14.24 11.24
N PRO A 145 -9.94 14.91 12.30
CA PRO A 145 -9.33 14.83 13.63
C PRO A 145 -9.40 13.43 14.26
N ARG A 146 -10.22 12.52 13.71
CA ARG A 146 -10.29 11.12 14.13
C ARG A 146 -9.09 10.30 13.63
N VAL A 147 -8.41 10.75 12.57
CA VAL A 147 -7.28 10.06 11.96
C VAL A 147 -5.98 10.45 12.68
N GLY A 148 -5.48 9.56 13.53
CA GLY A 148 -4.20 9.77 14.22
C GLY A 148 -2.96 9.38 13.39
N TYR A 149 -3.12 8.58 12.34
CA TYR A 149 -2.01 8.06 11.54
C TYR A 149 -2.45 7.62 10.14
N VAL A 150 -1.62 7.87 9.13
CA VAL A 150 -1.81 7.40 7.75
C VAL A 150 -0.64 6.51 7.36
N LEU A 151 -0.93 5.27 6.95
CA LEU A 151 0.07 4.32 6.48
C LEU A 151 -0.04 4.15 4.96
N ILE A 152 0.99 4.55 4.23
CA ILE A 152 1.15 4.20 2.81
C ILE A 152 2.08 3.00 2.72
N PHE A 153 1.64 1.93 2.06
CA PHE A 153 2.45 0.74 1.81
C PHE A 153 2.15 0.15 0.43
N LYS A 154 3.06 -0.70 -0.05
CA LYS A 154 2.93 -1.40 -1.34
C LYS A 154 3.38 -2.85 -1.18
N ASN A 155 2.56 -3.77 -1.66
CA ASN A 155 2.92 -5.17 -1.83
C ASN A 155 3.21 -5.43 -3.30
N HIS A 156 4.32 -6.11 -3.60
CA HIS A 156 4.69 -6.47 -4.97
C HIS A 156 5.16 -7.92 -5.04
N GLY A 157 4.47 -8.71 -5.87
CA GLY A 157 4.72 -10.13 -6.08
C GLY A 157 3.98 -11.02 -5.08
N PRO A 158 3.72 -12.30 -5.42
CA PRO A 158 2.86 -13.17 -4.63
C PRO A 158 3.36 -13.49 -3.22
N ALA A 159 4.66 -13.33 -2.96
CA ALA A 159 5.25 -13.61 -1.66
C ALA A 159 5.16 -12.42 -0.68
N ALA A 160 4.74 -11.24 -1.14
CA ALA A 160 4.70 -10.00 -0.37
C ALA A 160 3.31 -9.67 0.20
N GLY A 161 2.31 -10.54 0.00
CA GLY A 161 0.93 -10.36 0.48
C GLY A 161 -0.05 -11.22 -0.29
#